data_AF-A0A662XB73-F1
#
_entry.id   AF-A0A662XB73-F1
#
_cell.length_a   1.000
_cell.length_b   1.000
_cell.length_c   1.000
_cell.angle_alpha   90.00
_cell.angle_beta   90.00
_cell.angle_gamma   90.00
#
_symmetry.space_group_name_H-M   'P 1'
#
loop_
_entity.id
_entity.type
_entity.pdbx_description
1 polymer ?
#
loop_
_entity_poly.entity_id
_entity_poly.type
_entity_poly.pdbx_seq_one_letter_code
_entity_poly.pdbx_strand_id
1 'polypeptide(L)'
;MKKSARDWAKQGLRPVQIWHSLLQHFNLDETTEPPLSVAQRFVYHYVAKQLGGSDLVAVVSLKARSAGFTCQEGETAAFAFSWRSDREGKPVVGDGNDANPFVIGISTKKLLRQADRDPSSFVLHLDATFKLTQVGYPVIVVGISDQARRFHLLAVFIVSQQQQAQKTEVLSLLARVFATVTGNPLRVKWGMGDADVAQWNALQEVFGGEGSSFRFMMCFFNVAKKVYEKTRALDSRVAGMFLRHVHELVVTCVERCGS
;
A
#
# COMPACT_ATOMS: atom_id res chain seq x y z
N MET A 1 -13.63 -4.28 -32.16
CA MET A 1 -13.57 -3.37 -31.00
C MET A 1 -13.91 -4.02 -29.66
N LYS A 2 -15.18 -4.36 -29.34
CA LYS A 2 -15.55 -4.87 -27.99
C LYS A 2 -14.80 -6.14 -27.55
N LYS A 3 -14.55 -7.09 -28.45
CA LYS A 3 -13.79 -8.32 -28.16
C LYS A 3 -12.31 -8.00 -27.81
N SER A 4 -11.63 -7.23 -28.65
CA SER A 4 -10.25 -6.77 -28.40
C SER A 4 -10.13 -5.97 -27.10
N ALA A 5 -11.09 -5.08 -26.82
CA ALA A 5 -11.12 -4.34 -25.56
C ALA A 5 -11.26 -5.26 -24.33
N ARG A 6 -12.02 -6.36 -24.45
CA ARG A 6 -12.13 -7.38 -23.40
C ARG A 6 -10.81 -8.14 -23.23
N ASP A 7 -10.18 -8.57 -24.32
CA ASP A 7 -8.93 -9.33 -24.28
C ASP A 7 -7.78 -8.48 -23.72
N TRP A 8 -7.70 -7.20 -24.08
CA TRP A 8 -6.74 -6.26 -23.48
C TRP A 8 -7.07 -5.91 -22.03
N ALA A 9 -8.35 -5.86 -21.66
CA ALA A 9 -8.75 -5.72 -20.26
C ALA A 9 -8.33 -6.95 -19.43
N LYS A 10 -8.44 -8.18 -19.97
CA LYS A 10 -7.93 -9.40 -19.32
C LYS A 10 -6.42 -9.39 -19.13
N GLN A 11 -5.69 -8.72 -20.03
CA GLN A 11 -4.25 -8.53 -19.95
C GLN A 11 -3.84 -7.39 -18.99
N GLY A 12 -4.80 -6.70 -18.36
CA GLY A 12 -4.55 -5.65 -17.35
C GLY A 12 -4.23 -4.27 -17.94
N LEU A 13 -4.49 -4.04 -19.23
CA LEU A 13 -4.27 -2.71 -19.83
C LEU A 13 -5.27 -1.69 -19.25
N ARG A 14 -4.79 -0.46 -18.98
CA ARG A 14 -5.66 0.61 -18.48
C ARG A 14 -6.66 1.03 -19.56
N PRO A 15 -7.87 1.51 -19.20
CA PRO A 15 -8.86 1.94 -20.17
C PRO A 15 -8.36 2.98 -21.18
N VAL A 16 -7.46 3.89 -20.78
CA VAL A 16 -6.86 4.88 -21.69
C VAL A 16 -5.93 4.23 -22.72
N GLN A 17 -5.21 3.18 -22.32
CA GLN A 17 -4.32 2.43 -23.20
C GLN A 17 -5.12 1.54 -24.15
N ILE A 18 -6.19 0.93 -23.65
CA ILE A 18 -7.18 0.19 -24.45
C ILE A 18 -7.81 1.14 -25.47
N TRP A 19 -8.18 2.35 -25.05
CA TRP A 19 -8.76 3.35 -25.94
C TRP A 19 -7.78 3.76 -27.05
N HIS A 20 -6.54 4.15 -26.74
CA HIS A 20 -5.51 4.41 -27.76
C HIS A 20 -5.28 3.20 -28.68
N SER A 21 -5.25 1.98 -28.12
CA SER A 21 -5.10 0.75 -28.89
C SER A 21 -6.31 0.49 -29.80
N LEU A 22 -7.52 0.87 -29.39
CA LEU A 22 -8.71 0.79 -30.23
C LEU A 22 -8.64 1.79 -31.39
N LEU A 23 -8.20 3.03 -31.13
CA LEU A 23 -8.03 4.04 -32.18
C LEU A 23 -6.99 3.61 -33.22
N GLN A 24 -5.84 3.13 -32.75
CA GLN A 24 -4.73 2.70 -33.62
C GLN A 24 -5.02 1.39 -34.35
N HIS A 25 -5.62 0.41 -33.67
CA HIS A 25 -5.84 -0.92 -34.25
C HIS A 25 -7.04 -0.97 -35.21
N PHE A 26 -8.01 -0.05 -35.06
CA PHE A 26 -9.19 0.03 -35.91
C PHE A 26 -9.21 1.27 -36.83
N ASN A 27 -8.13 2.08 -36.86
CA ASN A 27 -7.99 3.30 -37.67
C ASN A 27 -9.22 4.23 -37.59
N LEU A 28 -9.62 4.56 -36.37
CA LEU A 28 -10.79 5.40 -36.11
C LEU A 28 -10.44 6.88 -36.29
N ASP A 29 -11.35 7.65 -36.90
CA ASP A 29 -11.24 9.09 -37.13
C ASP A 29 -12.08 9.90 -36.12
N GLU A 30 -12.01 11.24 -36.17
CA GLU A 30 -12.76 12.14 -35.27
C GLU A 30 -14.29 11.94 -35.33
N THR A 31 -14.82 11.34 -36.40
CA THR A 31 -16.26 11.09 -36.56
C THR A 31 -16.70 9.72 -36.06
N THR A 32 -15.77 8.79 -35.88
CA THR A 32 -15.99 7.39 -35.47
C THR A 32 -15.32 7.02 -34.14
N GLU A 33 -14.61 7.97 -33.53
CA GLU A 33 -13.96 7.84 -32.24
C GLU A 33 -14.97 7.63 -31.09
N PRO A 34 -14.93 6.48 -30.40
CA PRO A 34 -15.70 6.32 -29.18
C PRO A 34 -15.12 7.25 -28.11
N PRO A 35 -15.93 8.03 -27.38
CA PRO A 35 -15.44 8.83 -26.28
C PRO A 35 -14.69 7.96 -25.27
N LEU A 36 -13.58 8.47 -24.72
CA LEU A 36 -12.80 7.75 -23.71
C LEU A 36 -13.65 7.26 -22.54
N SER A 37 -14.68 8.02 -22.15
CA SER A 37 -15.64 7.67 -21.10
C SER A 37 -16.44 6.40 -21.41
N VAL A 38 -16.72 6.13 -22.70
CA VAL A 38 -17.42 4.90 -23.14
C VAL A 38 -16.50 3.69 -23.05
N ALA A 39 -15.23 3.83 -23.48
CA ALA A 39 -14.23 2.78 -23.33
C ALA A 39 -13.94 2.50 -21.85
N GLN A 40 -13.81 3.53 -21.03
CA GLN A 40 -13.70 3.43 -19.57
C GLN A 40 -14.89 2.68 -18.96
N ARG A 41 -16.12 3.14 -19.20
CA ARG A 41 -17.33 2.52 -18.64
C ARG A 41 -17.46 1.06 -19.08
N PHE A 42 -17.15 0.74 -20.35
CA PHE A 42 -17.17 -0.62 -20.87
C PHE A 42 -16.12 -1.53 -20.21
N VAL A 43 -14.86 -1.06 -20.10
CA VAL A 43 -13.78 -1.81 -19.48
C VAL A 43 -14.05 -2.00 -17.99
N TYR A 44 -14.44 -0.95 -17.26
CA TYR A 44 -14.79 -1.05 -15.84
C TYR A 44 -15.95 -2.02 -15.60
N HIS A 45 -17.03 -1.91 -16.38
CA HIS A 45 -18.16 -2.82 -16.27
C HIS A 45 -17.78 -4.26 -16.64
N TYR A 46 -16.94 -4.45 -17.66
CA TYR A 46 -16.47 -5.78 -18.06
C TYR A 46 -15.55 -6.41 -17.00
N VAL A 47 -14.59 -5.66 -16.48
CA VAL A 47 -13.69 -6.12 -15.41
C VAL A 47 -14.51 -6.46 -14.16
N ALA A 48 -15.43 -5.60 -13.75
CA ALA A 48 -16.29 -5.83 -12.59
C ALA A 48 -17.22 -7.05 -12.77
N LYS A 49 -17.75 -7.29 -13.97
CA LYS A 49 -18.77 -8.33 -14.23
C LYS A 49 -18.21 -9.69 -14.70
N GLN A 50 -17.04 -9.73 -15.33
CA GLN A 50 -16.50 -10.93 -16.00
C GLN A 50 -15.10 -11.32 -15.55
N LEU A 51 -14.31 -10.36 -15.03
CA LEU A 51 -13.06 -10.65 -14.33
C LEU A 51 -13.26 -10.72 -12.81
N GLY A 52 -14.51 -10.86 -12.38
CA GLY A 52 -14.89 -11.54 -11.15
C GLY A 52 -14.16 -11.01 -9.92
N GLY A 53 -14.72 -9.96 -9.33
CA GLY A 53 -14.46 -9.65 -7.92
C GLY A 53 -14.75 -10.84 -6.99
N SER A 54 -15.48 -11.88 -7.43
CA SER A 54 -15.68 -13.13 -6.67
C SER A 54 -14.65 -14.22 -6.96
N ASP A 55 -14.31 -14.48 -8.22
CA ASP A 55 -13.53 -15.67 -8.60
C ASP A 55 -12.03 -15.48 -8.31
N LEU A 56 -11.52 -14.28 -8.55
CA LEU A 56 -10.16 -13.91 -8.17
C LEU A 56 -10.03 -13.79 -6.65
N VAL A 57 -11.02 -13.21 -5.96
CA VAL A 57 -11.00 -13.14 -4.49
C VAL A 57 -11.09 -14.54 -3.90
N ALA A 58 -11.96 -15.43 -4.38
CA ALA A 58 -12.04 -16.82 -3.91
C ALA A 58 -10.72 -17.58 -4.11
N VAL A 59 -10.05 -17.42 -5.26
CA VAL A 59 -8.73 -18.02 -5.52
C VAL A 59 -7.66 -17.45 -4.59
N VAL A 60 -7.66 -16.13 -4.37
CA VAL A 60 -6.71 -15.48 -3.44
C VAL A 60 -7.00 -15.90 -2.00
N SER A 61 -8.26 -15.99 -1.59
CA SER A 61 -8.70 -16.50 -0.28
C SER A 61 -8.26 -17.94 -0.05
N LEU A 62 -8.37 -18.79 -1.08
CA LEU A 62 -7.92 -20.18 -1.00
C LEU A 62 -6.39 -20.26 -0.84
N LYS A 63 -5.65 -19.49 -1.64
CA LYS A 63 -4.19 -19.39 -1.53
C LYS A 63 -3.78 -18.85 -0.17
N ALA A 64 -4.46 -17.80 0.32
CA ALA A 64 -4.25 -17.22 1.64
C ALA A 64 -4.42 -18.25 2.75
N ARG A 65 -5.51 -19.04 2.73
CA ARG A 65 -5.72 -20.13 3.71
C ARG A 65 -4.64 -21.20 3.61
N SER A 66 -4.25 -21.61 2.40
CA SER A 66 -3.19 -22.61 2.23
C SER A 66 -1.83 -22.14 2.76
N ALA A 67 -1.52 -20.85 2.61
CA ALA A 67 -0.28 -20.23 3.07
C ALA A 67 -0.40 -19.62 4.48
N GLY A 68 -1.52 -19.86 5.19
CA GLY A 68 -1.82 -19.24 6.47
C GLY A 68 -0.78 -19.59 7.54
N PHE A 69 -0.33 -18.58 8.28
CA PHE A 69 0.68 -18.71 9.34
C PHE A 69 0.29 -19.72 10.42
N THR A 70 1.15 -20.70 10.66
CA THR A 70 0.96 -21.80 11.64
C THR A 70 2.00 -21.79 12.76
N CYS A 71 2.91 -20.81 12.77
CA CYS A 71 4.11 -20.76 13.61
C CYS A 71 5.18 -21.82 13.31
N GLN A 72 4.89 -22.82 12.47
CA GLN A 72 5.82 -23.92 12.14
C GLN A 72 6.68 -23.64 10.91
N GLU A 73 6.46 -22.53 10.22
CA GLU A 73 7.19 -22.17 9.02
C GLU A 73 8.69 -21.94 9.31
N GLY A 74 9.55 -22.36 8.38
CA GLY A 74 10.98 -22.05 8.45
C GLY A 74 11.25 -20.54 8.33
N GLU A 75 12.49 -20.12 8.63
CA GLU A 75 12.84 -18.69 8.70
C GLU A 75 12.54 -17.88 7.43
N THR A 76 12.80 -18.48 6.27
CA THR A 76 12.65 -17.85 4.96
C THR A 76 11.35 -18.24 4.26
N ALA A 77 10.57 -19.13 4.85
CA ALA A 77 9.30 -19.56 4.27
C ALA A 77 8.27 -18.43 4.41
N ALA A 78 7.65 -18.07 3.29
CA ALA A 78 6.61 -17.05 3.27
C ALA A 78 5.30 -17.62 3.82
N PHE A 79 4.62 -16.79 4.60
CA PHE A 79 3.30 -17.09 5.12
C PHE A 79 2.37 -15.89 4.99
N ALA A 80 1.08 -16.18 4.94
CA ALA A 80 0.00 -15.22 4.87
C ALA A 80 -0.70 -15.08 6.22
N PHE A 81 -1.18 -13.89 6.53
CA PHE A 81 -1.94 -13.58 7.74
C PHE A 81 -2.98 -12.49 7.48
N SER A 82 -4.08 -12.52 8.22
CA SER A 82 -5.17 -11.54 8.14
C SER A 82 -5.73 -11.27 9.53
N TRP A 83 -6.57 -10.23 9.67
CA TRP A 83 -7.12 -9.82 10.96
C TRP A 83 -7.97 -10.90 11.57
N ARG A 84 -8.89 -11.45 10.75
CA ARG A 84 -9.79 -12.54 11.10
C ARG A 84 -9.14 -13.88 10.79
N SER A 85 -9.36 -14.83 11.67
CA SER A 85 -9.07 -16.25 11.44
C SER A 85 -10.34 -17.07 11.61
N ASP A 86 -10.41 -18.20 10.91
CA ASP A 86 -11.48 -19.18 11.11
C ASP A 86 -11.24 -20.05 12.37
N ARG A 87 -12.10 -21.04 12.58
CA ARG A 87 -12.02 -21.98 13.71
C ARG A 87 -10.74 -22.84 13.69
N GLU A 88 -10.09 -22.97 12.54
CA GLU A 88 -8.85 -23.72 12.34
C GLU A 88 -7.61 -22.81 12.42
N GLY A 89 -7.80 -21.52 12.74
CA GLY A 89 -6.73 -20.52 12.80
C GLY A 89 -6.27 -20.01 11.44
N LYS A 90 -6.90 -20.43 10.33
CA LYS A 90 -6.51 -20.00 8.99
C LYS A 90 -7.01 -18.58 8.70
N PRO A 91 -6.26 -17.79 7.93
CA PRO A 91 -6.64 -16.41 7.61
C PRO A 91 -7.93 -16.36 6.81
N VAL A 92 -8.85 -15.49 7.23
CA VAL A 92 -10.08 -15.15 6.52
C VAL A 92 -9.94 -13.73 5.98
N VAL A 93 -10.11 -13.58 4.66
CA VAL A 93 -10.11 -12.28 3.97
C VAL A 93 -11.53 -11.86 3.65
N GLY A 94 -11.80 -10.55 3.68
CA GLY A 94 -13.08 -9.99 3.26
C GLY A 94 -13.28 -10.07 1.74
N ASP A 95 -14.49 -9.74 1.27
CA ASP A 95 -14.82 -9.71 -0.16
C ASP A 95 -14.40 -8.38 -0.84
N GLY A 96 -13.90 -7.43 -0.06
CA GLY A 96 -13.39 -6.15 -0.54
C GLY A 96 -14.42 -5.03 -0.59
N ASN A 97 -15.68 -5.28 -0.21
CA ASN A 97 -16.66 -4.21 -0.01
C ASN A 97 -16.38 -3.42 1.28
N ASP A 98 -17.00 -2.26 1.46
CA ASP A 98 -16.71 -1.37 2.59
C ASP A 98 -17.12 -1.96 3.96
N ALA A 99 -18.14 -2.84 3.99
CA ALA A 99 -18.55 -3.56 5.20
C ALA A 99 -17.66 -4.79 5.51
N ASN A 100 -16.94 -5.29 4.51
CA ASN A 100 -16.12 -6.50 4.58
C ASN A 100 -14.79 -6.30 3.82
N PRO A 101 -13.90 -5.43 4.32
CA PRO A 101 -12.67 -5.06 3.65
C PRO A 101 -11.76 -6.29 3.46
N PHE A 102 -11.14 -6.37 2.29
CA PHE A 102 -10.10 -7.34 1.97
C PHE A 102 -8.78 -6.83 2.55
N VAL A 103 -8.19 -7.60 3.47
CA VAL A 103 -6.87 -7.31 4.06
C VAL A 103 -6.10 -8.62 4.20
N ILE A 104 -4.91 -8.68 3.60
CA ILE A 104 -3.98 -9.81 3.74
C ILE A 104 -2.54 -9.31 3.81
N GLY A 105 -1.79 -9.79 4.78
CA GLY A 105 -0.36 -9.58 4.93
C GLY A 105 0.44 -10.81 4.51
N ILE A 106 1.60 -10.59 3.93
CA ILE A 106 2.57 -11.63 3.54
C ILE A 106 3.92 -11.25 4.12
N SER A 107 4.58 -12.20 4.79
CA SER A 107 5.91 -12.00 5.38
C SER A 107 6.67 -13.32 5.52
N THR A 108 7.89 -13.26 6.04
CA THR A 108 8.68 -14.41 6.53
C THR A 108 9.19 -14.07 7.93
N LYS A 109 9.55 -15.08 8.73
CA LYS A 109 10.10 -14.83 10.07
C LYS A 109 11.40 -14.01 10.01
N LYS A 110 12.24 -14.28 9.00
CA LYS A 110 13.49 -13.56 8.75
C LYS A 110 13.27 -12.09 8.44
N LEU A 111 12.21 -11.73 7.72
CA LEU A 111 11.86 -10.33 7.45
C LEU A 111 11.44 -9.64 8.74
N LEU A 112 10.53 -10.23 9.52
CA LEU A 112 10.06 -9.64 10.78
C LEU A 112 11.19 -9.42 11.79
N ARG A 113 12.10 -10.38 11.93
CA ARG A 113 13.27 -10.27 12.82
C ARG A 113 14.24 -9.14 12.46
N GLN A 114 14.13 -8.53 11.28
CA GLN A 114 14.87 -7.31 10.98
C GLN A 114 14.50 -6.18 11.94
N ALA A 115 13.27 -6.13 12.46
CA ALA A 115 12.85 -5.10 13.41
C ALA A 115 13.06 -5.50 14.89
N ASP A 116 13.58 -6.70 15.18
CA ASP A 116 13.88 -7.17 16.54
C ASP A 116 15.23 -6.62 17.02
N ARG A 117 15.28 -5.29 17.20
CA ARG A 117 16.45 -4.52 17.63
C ARG A 117 15.99 -3.23 18.30
N ASP A 118 16.94 -2.44 18.81
CA ASP A 118 16.62 -1.15 19.46
C ASP A 118 15.76 -0.27 18.52
N PRO A 119 14.56 0.19 18.95
CA PRO A 119 13.70 1.05 18.14
C PRO A 119 14.33 2.40 17.78
N SER A 120 15.40 2.82 18.45
CA SER A 120 16.19 4.00 18.08
C SER A 120 17.12 3.76 16.88
N SER A 121 17.33 2.50 16.47
CA SER A 121 18.26 2.12 15.40
C SER A 121 17.63 2.07 14.00
N PHE A 122 16.31 2.29 13.89
CA PHE A 122 15.61 2.22 12.61
C PHE A 122 14.43 3.20 12.51
N VAL A 123 13.97 3.39 11.28
CA VAL A 123 12.73 4.11 10.94
C VAL A 123 11.77 3.12 10.29
N LEU A 124 10.55 2.99 10.82
CA LEU A 124 9.48 2.20 10.20
C LEU A 124 8.89 2.99 9.03
N HIS A 125 8.89 2.41 7.84
CA HIS A 125 8.25 2.97 6.65
C HIS A 125 6.94 2.25 6.37
N LEU A 126 5.92 3.03 6.07
CA LEU A 126 4.63 2.57 5.59
C LEU A 126 4.37 3.30 4.26
N ASP A 127 4.36 2.58 3.14
CA ASP A 127 4.17 3.18 1.82
C ASP A 127 3.04 2.48 1.07
N ALA A 128 2.17 3.27 0.43
CA ALA A 128 1.02 2.80 -0.30
C ALA A 128 1.28 2.90 -1.81
N THR A 129 1.48 1.76 -2.47
CA THR A 129 1.68 1.70 -3.91
C THR A 129 0.39 1.27 -4.62
N PHE A 130 -0.08 2.11 -5.54
CA PHE A 130 -1.24 1.81 -6.38
C PHE A 130 -0.80 1.04 -7.64
N LYS A 131 -1.67 0.17 -8.15
CA LYS A 131 -1.58 -0.53 -9.46
C LYS A 131 -0.64 -1.74 -9.55
N LEU A 132 -0.39 -2.44 -8.46
CA LEU A 132 0.33 -3.73 -8.49
C LEU A 132 -0.57 -4.95 -8.63
N THR A 133 -1.89 -4.80 -8.47
CA THR A 133 -2.86 -5.90 -8.58
C THR A 133 -3.77 -5.70 -9.80
N GLN A 134 -4.21 -6.81 -10.42
CA GLN A 134 -5.13 -6.78 -11.57
C GLN A 134 -6.48 -6.12 -11.24
N VAL A 135 -6.87 -6.15 -9.96
CA VAL A 135 -8.12 -5.57 -9.43
C VAL A 135 -7.92 -4.11 -8.97
N GLY A 136 -6.67 -3.60 -8.97
CA GLY A 136 -6.36 -2.23 -8.58
C GLY A 136 -6.31 -2.00 -7.06
N TYR A 137 -6.41 -3.05 -6.24
CA TYR A 137 -6.17 -2.98 -4.80
C TYR A 137 -4.78 -2.41 -4.51
N PRO A 138 -4.72 -1.39 -3.62
CA PRO A 138 -3.47 -0.88 -3.12
C PRO A 138 -2.64 -1.97 -2.44
N VAL A 139 -1.33 -1.88 -2.66
CA VAL A 139 -0.35 -2.68 -1.97
C VAL A 139 0.38 -1.78 -0.99
N ILE A 140 0.26 -2.09 0.29
CA ILE A 140 0.97 -1.39 1.35
C ILE A 140 2.26 -2.16 1.63
N VAL A 141 3.39 -1.49 1.44
CA VAL A 141 4.70 -2.03 1.75
C VAL A 141 5.11 -1.50 3.13
N VAL A 142 5.45 -2.42 4.02
CA VAL A 142 5.99 -2.08 5.34
C VAL A 142 7.42 -2.57 5.44
N GLY A 143 8.32 -1.68 5.81
CA GLY A 143 9.73 -1.98 5.96
C GLY A 143 10.40 -1.06 6.97
N ILE A 144 11.69 -1.29 7.23
CA ILE A 144 12.49 -0.42 8.07
C ILE A 144 13.71 0.09 7.29
N SER A 145 14.13 1.31 7.56
CA SER A 145 15.47 1.78 7.16
C SER A 145 16.40 1.77 8.37
N ASP A 146 17.57 1.16 8.22
CA ASP A 146 18.59 1.13 9.26
C ASP A 146 19.47 2.40 9.26
N GLN A 147 20.40 2.49 10.22
CA GLN A 147 21.37 3.59 10.32
C GLN A 147 22.30 3.70 9.10
N ALA A 148 22.49 2.62 8.34
CA ALA A 148 23.24 2.62 7.08
C ALA A 148 22.37 3.09 5.88
N ARG A 149 21.13 3.56 6.15
CA ARG A 149 20.14 3.97 5.15
C ARG A 149 19.76 2.86 4.18
N ARG A 150 19.84 1.60 4.61
CA ARG A 150 19.37 0.46 3.84
C ARG A 150 17.94 0.12 4.22
N PHE A 151 17.10 -0.05 3.22
CA PHE A 151 15.73 -0.50 3.40
C PHE A 151 15.68 -2.02 3.54
N HIS A 152 14.93 -2.48 4.53
CA HIS A 152 14.65 -3.89 4.81
C HIS A 152 13.14 -4.09 4.84
N LEU A 153 12.64 -4.97 3.98
CA LEU A 153 11.22 -5.31 3.96
C LEU A 153 10.83 -6.04 5.24
N LEU A 154 9.67 -5.71 5.82
CA LEU A 154 9.06 -6.47 6.91
C LEU A 154 7.86 -7.27 6.41
N ALA A 155 6.95 -6.62 5.68
CA ALA A 155 5.75 -7.27 5.19
C ALA A 155 5.17 -6.51 3.98
N VAL A 156 4.39 -7.22 3.17
CA VAL A 156 3.59 -6.65 2.10
C VAL A 156 2.13 -6.94 2.40
N PHE A 157 1.28 -5.93 2.32
CA PHE A 157 -0.15 -6.05 2.52
C PHE A 157 -0.89 -5.71 1.24
N ILE A 158 -1.94 -6.47 0.93
CA ILE A 158 -2.91 -6.14 -0.10
C ILE A 158 -4.19 -5.74 0.62
N VAL A 159 -4.67 -4.53 0.34
CA VAL A 159 -5.87 -3.97 0.96
C VAL A 159 -6.86 -3.47 -0.08
N SER A 160 -8.17 -3.59 0.17
CA SER A 160 -9.20 -3.00 -0.71
C SER A 160 -9.45 -1.52 -0.44
N GLN A 161 -9.34 -1.08 0.82
CA GLN A 161 -9.51 0.31 1.24
C GLN A 161 -8.26 0.83 1.97
N GLN A 162 -8.05 2.15 1.97
CA GLN A 162 -6.94 2.82 2.66
C GLN A 162 -7.40 3.85 3.69
N GLN A 163 -8.59 3.67 4.27
CA GLN A 163 -9.04 4.54 5.34
C GLN A 163 -8.22 4.25 6.61
N GLN A 164 -8.34 5.13 7.61
CA GLN A 164 -7.58 4.99 8.85
C GLN A 164 -7.78 3.61 9.49
N ALA A 165 -9.02 3.13 9.55
CA ALA A 165 -9.33 1.82 10.14
C ALA A 165 -8.53 0.68 9.51
N GLN A 166 -8.40 0.62 8.18
CA GLN A 166 -7.62 -0.42 7.50
C GLN A 166 -6.11 -0.24 7.72
N LYS A 167 -5.62 1.01 7.80
CA LYS A 167 -4.21 1.27 8.14
C LYS A 167 -3.88 0.84 9.57
N THR A 168 -4.77 1.15 10.53
CA THR A 168 -4.67 0.69 11.92
C THR A 168 -4.70 -0.84 11.97
N GLU A 169 -5.59 -1.49 11.22
CA GLU A 169 -5.69 -2.95 11.13
C GLU A 169 -4.38 -3.57 10.59
N VAL A 170 -3.83 -3.03 9.49
CA VAL A 170 -2.54 -3.47 8.91
C VAL A 170 -1.39 -3.37 9.92
N LEU A 171 -1.29 -2.24 10.64
CA LEU A 171 -0.22 -2.02 11.62
C LEU A 171 -0.39 -2.91 12.85
N SER A 172 -1.62 -3.08 13.33
CA SER A 172 -1.95 -3.96 14.46
C SER A 172 -1.67 -5.42 14.12
N LEU A 173 -1.98 -5.83 12.88
CA LEU A 173 -1.64 -7.13 12.35
C LEU A 173 -0.15 -7.38 12.32
N LEU A 174 0.62 -6.42 11.80
CA LEU A 174 2.07 -6.50 11.77
C LEU A 174 2.63 -6.67 13.18
N ALA A 175 2.18 -5.84 14.13
CA ALA A 175 2.63 -5.90 15.52
C ALA A 175 2.30 -7.24 16.18
N ARG A 176 1.09 -7.78 15.95
CA ARG A 176 0.64 -9.08 16.46
C ARG A 176 1.53 -10.22 15.94
N VAL A 177 1.71 -10.29 14.62
CA VAL A 177 2.49 -11.36 14.00
C VAL A 177 3.98 -11.24 14.34
N PHE A 178 4.51 -10.01 14.39
CA PHE A 178 5.86 -9.77 14.89
C PHE A 178 6.04 -10.34 16.28
N ALA A 179 5.15 -10.02 17.23
CA ALA A 179 5.22 -10.51 18.59
C ALA A 179 5.14 -12.04 18.69
N THR A 180 4.31 -12.68 17.85
CA THR A 180 4.26 -14.14 17.76
C THR A 180 5.57 -14.74 17.25
N VAL A 181 6.27 -14.09 16.31
CA VAL A 181 7.49 -14.60 15.68
C VAL A 181 8.76 -14.35 16.50
N THR A 182 8.85 -13.20 17.17
CA THR A 182 10.04 -12.75 17.91
C THR A 182 9.92 -13.00 19.41
N GLY A 183 8.70 -13.13 19.94
CA GLY A 183 8.42 -13.13 21.37
C GLY A 183 8.46 -11.73 22.00
N ASN A 184 8.74 -10.68 21.21
CA ASN A 184 8.88 -9.30 21.68
C ASN A 184 7.81 -8.40 21.06
N PRO A 185 7.30 -7.38 21.77
CA PRO A 185 6.42 -6.40 21.15
C PRO A 185 7.16 -5.59 20.08
N LEU A 186 6.48 -5.30 18.97
CA LEU A 186 7.02 -4.39 17.95
C LEU A 186 7.05 -2.96 18.51
N ARG A 187 8.24 -2.49 18.88
CA ARG A 187 8.45 -1.13 19.37
C ARG A 187 8.92 -0.26 18.22
N VAL A 188 8.31 0.90 18.05
CA VAL A 188 8.66 1.85 16.98
C VAL A 188 8.90 3.20 17.63
N LYS A 189 10.10 3.76 17.43
CA LYS A 189 10.41 5.12 17.83
C LYS A 189 10.06 6.08 16.71
N TRP A 190 10.54 5.80 15.51
CA TRP A 190 10.36 6.67 14.35
C TRP A 190 9.50 5.99 13.29
N GLY A 191 8.38 6.61 12.92
CA GLY A 191 7.53 6.19 11.81
C GLY A 191 7.62 7.17 10.64
N MET A 192 7.71 6.68 9.41
CA MET A 192 7.72 7.49 8.20
C MET A 192 6.59 7.04 7.27
N GLY A 193 5.85 8.02 6.77
CA GLY A 193 4.70 7.76 5.90
C GLY A 193 4.43 8.86 4.90
N ASP A 194 3.39 8.67 4.11
CA ASP A 194 2.85 9.72 3.27
C ASP A 194 2.33 10.87 4.12
N ALA A 195 2.27 12.07 3.53
CA ALA A 195 1.60 13.22 4.15
C ALA A 195 0.08 13.04 4.11
N ASP A 196 -0.42 11.97 4.74
CA ASP A 196 -1.80 11.54 4.80
C ASP A 196 -2.25 11.41 6.26
N VAL A 197 -3.36 12.06 6.61
CA VAL A 197 -3.88 12.13 7.98
C VAL A 197 -4.29 10.76 8.49
N ALA A 198 -4.89 9.92 7.64
CA ALA A 198 -5.29 8.57 8.04
C ALA A 198 -4.06 7.71 8.39
N GLN A 199 -2.94 7.91 7.71
CA GLN A 199 -1.69 7.24 7.99
C GLN A 199 -1.04 7.70 9.29
N TRP A 200 -1.00 9.02 9.52
CA TRP A 200 -0.54 9.60 10.79
C TRP A 200 -1.35 9.03 11.95
N ASN A 201 -2.68 9.11 11.89
CA ASN A 201 -3.55 8.69 12.97
C ASN A 201 -3.39 7.21 13.27
N ALA A 202 -3.31 6.36 12.24
CA ALA A 202 -3.12 4.92 12.44
C ALA A 202 -1.77 4.59 13.11
N LEU A 203 -0.68 5.25 12.70
CA LEU A 203 0.63 5.06 13.34
C LEU A 203 0.63 5.55 14.79
N GLN A 204 0.00 6.69 15.07
CA GLN A 204 -0.13 7.23 16.42
C GLN A 204 -1.01 6.33 17.30
N GLU A 205 -2.08 5.77 16.76
CA GLU A 205 -2.98 4.86 17.48
C GLU A 205 -2.27 3.56 17.87
N VAL A 206 -1.46 2.98 16.97
CA VAL A 206 -0.78 1.70 17.22
C VAL A 206 0.49 1.86 18.06
N PHE A 207 1.28 2.91 17.84
CA PHE A 207 2.62 3.05 18.45
C PHE A 207 2.77 4.25 19.39
N GLY A 208 1.81 5.17 19.41
CA GLY A 208 1.89 6.47 20.08
C GLY A 208 1.12 6.56 21.41
N GLY A 209 0.91 5.44 22.10
CA GLY A 209 0.24 5.41 23.41
C GLY A 209 0.95 6.23 24.49
N GLU A 210 0.31 6.38 25.66
CA GLU A 210 0.81 7.19 26.77
C GLU A 210 2.22 6.77 27.21
N GLY A 211 3.14 7.74 27.34
CA GLY A 211 4.55 7.49 27.64
C GLY A 211 5.40 7.01 26.45
N SER A 212 4.82 6.88 25.24
CA SER A 212 5.57 6.52 24.04
C SER A 212 6.47 7.68 23.58
N SER A 213 7.71 7.34 23.19
CA SER A 213 8.62 8.25 22.49
C SER A 213 8.41 8.26 20.98
N PHE A 214 7.32 7.66 20.48
CA PHE A 214 7.00 7.63 19.07
C PHE A 214 6.94 9.03 18.47
N ARG A 215 7.54 9.19 17.30
CA ARG A 215 7.40 10.37 16.44
C ARG A 215 7.22 9.95 15.01
N PHE A 216 6.30 10.61 14.34
CA PHE A 216 6.09 10.46 12.92
C PHE A 216 6.89 11.51 12.13
N MET A 217 7.40 11.08 10.99
CA MET A 217 8.14 11.87 10.02
C MET A 217 7.45 11.78 8.67
N MET A 218 7.37 12.90 7.96
CA MET A 218 6.89 12.88 6.58
C MET A 218 7.95 12.28 5.66
N CYS A 219 7.53 11.49 4.68
CA CYS A 219 8.42 10.97 3.67
C CYS A 219 9.06 12.10 2.84
N PHE A 220 10.40 12.19 2.86
CA PHE A 220 11.16 13.19 2.13
C PHE A 220 10.81 13.21 0.64
N PHE A 221 10.62 12.05 0.02
CA PHE A 221 10.25 11.96 -1.39
C PHE A 221 8.89 12.64 -1.67
N ASN A 222 7.91 12.48 -0.79
CA ASN A 222 6.61 13.13 -0.95
C ASN A 222 6.70 14.64 -0.76
N VAL A 223 7.51 15.10 0.20
CA VAL A 223 7.81 16.52 0.38
C VAL A 223 8.46 17.08 -0.89
N ALA A 224 9.53 16.45 -1.38
CA ALA A 224 10.24 16.87 -2.58
C ALA A 224 9.34 16.87 -3.82
N LYS A 225 8.53 15.82 -4.00
CA LYS A 225 7.54 15.72 -5.09
C LYS A 225 6.52 16.85 -5.01
N LYS A 226 5.99 17.15 -3.81
CA LYS A 226 5.02 18.24 -3.64
C LYS A 226 5.63 19.60 -3.89
N VAL A 227 6.86 19.85 -3.42
CA VAL A 227 7.58 21.08 -3.73
C VAL A 227 7.78 21.20 -5.23
N TYR A 228 8.27 20.15 -5.90
CA TYR A 228 8.44 20.13 -7.35
C TYR A 228 7.14 20.42 -8.11
N GLU A 229 6.02 19.77 -7.75
CA GLU A 229 4.71 19.98 -8.37
C GLU A 229 4.26 21.44 -8.24
N LYS A 230 4.51 22.08 -7.09
CA LYS A 230 4.10 23.46 -6.79
C LYS A 230 5.02 24.51 -7.39
N THR A 231 6.30 24.21 -7.56
CA THR A 231 7.27 25.15 -8.14
C THR A 231 7.36 25.07 -9.65
N ARG A 232 6.70 24.09 -10.29
CA ARG A 232 6.72 23.89 -11.75
C ARG A 232 6.20 25.07 -12.58
N ALA A 233 5.35 25.91 -12.00
CA ALA A 233 4.81 27.11 -12.64
C ALA A 233 5.65 28.37 -12.38
N LEU A 234 6.71 28.27 -11.57
CA LEU A 234 7.59 29.39 -11.24
C LEU A 234 8.75 29.48 -12.24
N ASP A 235 9.41 30.64 -12.23
CA ASP A 235 10.68 30.81 -12.92
C ASP A 235 11.71 29.75 -12.47
N SER A 236 12.51 29.26 -13.42
CA SER A 236 13.44 28.16 -13.20
C SER A 236 14.48 28.44 -12.12
N ARG A 237 14.90 29.70 -11.95
CA ARG A 237 15.85 30.10 -10.91
C ARG A 237 15.20 30.03 -9.52
N VAL A 238 13.95 30.45 -9.42
CA VAL A 238 13.14 30.41 -8.19
C VAL A 238 12.80 28.97 -7.82
N ALA A 239 12.33 28.17 -8.78
CA ALA A 239 12.06 26.75 -8.57
C ALA A 239 13.32 25.99 -8.14
N GLY A 240 14.46 26.29 -8.75
CA GLY A 240 15.77 25.73 -8.38
C GLY A 240 16.21 26.13 -6.97
N MET A 241 15.89 27.34 -6.51
CA MET A 241 16.12 27.73 -5.11
C MET A 241 15.31 26.87 -4.15
N PHE A 242 13.99 26.72 -4.37
CA PHE A 242 13.16 25.90 -3.48
C PHE A 242 13.68 24.46 -3.39
N LEU A 243 13.96 23.82 -4.53
CA LEU A 243 14.44 22.43 -4.56
C LEU A 243 15.79 22.24 -3.86
N ARG A 244 16.71 23.21 -3.94
CA ARG A 244 17.99 23.16 -3.21
C ARG A 244 17.78 23.19 -1.69
N HIS A 245 16.91 24.07 -1.20
CA HIS A 245 16.66 24.20 0.24
C HIS A 245 15.75 23.09 0.80
N VAL A 246 15.08 22.26 -0.04
CA VAL A 246 14.34 21.08 0.47
C VAL A 246 15.26 20.13 1.23
N HIS A 247 16.52 20.02 0.82
CA HIS A 247 17.51 19.19 1.53
C HIS A 247 17.96 19.79 2.87
N GLU A 248 17.72 21.08 3.08
CA GLU A 248 18.00 21.80 4.33
C GLU A 248 16.78 21.82 5.27
N LEU A 249 15.60 21.43 4.78
CA LEU A 249 14.45 21.16 5.63
C LEU A 249 14.80 19.96 6.51
N VAL A 250 15.12 20.24 7.77
CA VAL A 250 14.96 19.23 8.82
C VAL A 250 13.47 18.91 8.83
N VAL A 251 13.08 17.74 8.34
CA VAL A 251 11.69 17.26 8.43
C VAL A 251 11.44 16.90 9.90
N THR A 252 11.26 17.93 10.72
CA THR A 252 10.95 17.83 12.13
C THR A 252 9.47 17.47 12.32
N CYS A 253 9.21 16.86 13.48
CA CYS A 253 7.91 16.38 13.91
C CYS A 253 6.79 17.40 13.64
N VAL A 254 5.68 16.93 13.08
CA VAL A 254 4.43 17.69 13.11
C VAL A 254 3.86 17.52 14.52
N GLU A 255 4.18 18.42 15.43
CA GLU A 255 3.27 18.70 16.54
C GLU A 255 2.15 19.58 15.96
N ARG A 256 0.89 19.19 16.16
CA ARG A 256 -0.25 20.01 15.75
C ARG A 256 -0.07 21.42 16.34
N CYS A 257 0.07 22.43 15.48
CA CYS A 257 -0.44 23.76 15.84
C CYS A 257 -1.94 23.61 16.08
N GLY A 258 -2.40 24.15 17.21
CA GLY A 258 -3.65 23.80 17.85
C GLY A 258 -4.92 23.96 17.02
N SER A 259 -5.92 23.20 17.45
CA SER A 259 -7.34 23.53 17.37
C SER A 259 -7.99 23.01 18.65
#